data_AF-A0A925LWM1-F1
#
_entry.id   AF-A0A925LWM1-F1
#
_cell.length_a   1.000
_cell.length_b   1.000
_cell.length_c   1.000
_cell.angle_alpha   90.00
_cell.angle_beta   90.00
_cell.angle_gamma   90.00
#
_symmetry.space_group_name_H-M   'P 1'
#
loop_
_entity.id
_entity.type
_entity.pdbx_description
1 polymer ?
#
loop_
_entity_poly.entity_id
_entity_poly.type
_entity_poly.pdbx_seq_one_letter_code
_entity_poly.pdbx_strand_id
1 'polypeptide(L)'
;MPSFPRSARLSGFILTAAVAATLLITSQSALAQTAAADITETAPAEAIALEAKLITRTRQLTFEGRRAGESYFSADGRRMIFQSEREPGNPFFQIYLMDLDTGDTKRISPGNGKTTCAWIHPNGEKVLFASTQDDPSAEQEQKEEIELRASGKERRYSWDYDEFYEIYEYELATKQYRKLTDAR
;
A
#
# COMPACT_ATOMS: atom_id res chain seq x y z
N MET A 1 -6.43 -19.20 78.05
CA MET A 1 -5.80 -20.35 78.74
C MET A 1 -6.41 -21.62 78.18
N PRO A 2 -5.69 -22.73 78.07
CA PRO A 2 -4.24 -22.95 78.13
C PRO A 2 -3.81 -23.70 76.83
N SER A 3 -2.61 -24.20 76.55
CA SER A 3 -1.36 -24.47 77.25
C SER A 3 -0.36 -24.81 76.14
N PHE A 4 0.71 -24.04 76.02
CA PHE A 4 2.02 -24.66 75.80
C PHE A 4 2.46 -25.31 77.13
N PRO A 5 3.60 -26.01 77.25
CA PRO A 5 4.44 -26.76 76.30
C PRO A 5 4.83 -28.12 76.93
N ARG A 6 5.83 -28.81 76.39
CA ARG A 6 6.95 -29.48 77.12
C ARG A 6 7.82 -30.17 76.07
N SER A 7 9.00 -29.71 75.69
CA SER A 7 10.23 -29.44 76.45
C SER A 7 10.75 -30.64 77.25
N ALA A 8 11.72 -31.35 76.68
CA ALA A 8 12.86 -31.97 77.38
C ALA A 8 13.87 -32.33 76.27
N ARG A 9 14.97 -31.59 76.10
CA ARG A 9 16.22 -31.50 76.89
C ARG A 9 17.19 -32.66 76.62
N LEU A 10 18.46 -32.24 76.62
CA LEU A 10 19.72 -32.96 76.75
C LEU A 10 20.30 -33.54 75.44
N SER A 11 21.60 -33.51 75.16
CA SER A 11 22.79 -32.80 75.68
C SER A 11 23.99 -33.43 74.97
N GLY A 12 24.93 -32.63 74.45
CA GLY A 12 26.33 -32.97 74.09
C GLY A 12 26.56 -34.11 73.08
N PHE A 13 27.65 -34.22 72.33
CA PHE A 13 28.94 -33.51 72.30
C PHE A 13 29.71 -34.00 71.03
N ILE A 14 30.51 -33.11 70.44
CA ILE A 14 31.78 -33.32 69.67
C ILE A 14 31.74 -33.98 68.26
N LEU A 15 31.89 -33.08 67.28
CA LEU A 15 32.92 -33.04 66.21
C LEU A 15 33.05 -34.22 65.23
N THR A 16 32.74 -33.96 63.96
CA THR A 16 33.63 -34.25 62.81
C THR A 16 33.11 -33.50 61.60
N ALA A 17 33.99 -32.75 60.94
CA ALA A 17 33.70 -32.02 59.72
C ALA A 17 33.59 -33.00 58.54
N ALA A 18 32.44 -33.02 57.88
CA ALA A 18 32.29 -33.55 56.53
C ALA A 18 31.51 -32.51 55.72
N VAL A 19 32.16 -32.00 54.68
CA VAL A 19 31.65 -31.03 53.73
C VAL A 19 30.42 -31.62 53.02
N ALA A 20 29.27 -30.97 53.17
CA ALA A 20 28.09 -31.23 52.36
C ALA A 20 27.66 -29.91 51.70
N ALA A 21 27.72 -29.90 50.37
CA ALA A 21 27.36 -28.78 49.53
C ALA A 21 25.85 -28.56 49.52
N THR A 22 25.43 -27.31 49.70
CA THR A 22 24.11 -26.85 49.24
C THR A 22 24.28 -25.47 48.61
N LEU A 23 24.43 -25.50 47.29
CA LEU A 23 24.40 -24.31 46.44
C LEU A 23 22.95 -23.79 46.45
N LEU A 24 22.67 -22.76 47.24
CA LEU A 24 21.42 -22.01 47.19
C LEU A 24 21.40 -21.21 45.89
N ILE A 25 20.77 -21.77 44.85
CA ILE A 25 20.45 -21.04 43.64
C ILE A 25 19.27 -20.12 43.96
N THR A 26 19.53 -18.86 44.25
CA THR A 26 18.50 -17.82 44.24
C THR A 26 18.16 -17.50 42.78
N SER A 27 17.02 -18.00 42.29
CA SER A 27 16.51 -17.65 40.97
C SER A 27 16.06 -16.19 41.00
N GLN A 28 16.91 -15.27 40.54
CA GLN A 28 16.43 -13.94 40.13
C GLN A 28 15.63 -14.13 38.85
N SER A 29 14.30 -14.07 38.96
CA SER A 29 13.43 -13.91 37.81
C SER A 29 13.63 -12.51 37.23
N ALA A 30 14.54 -12.40 36.27
CA ALA A 30 14.65 -11.22 35.43
C ALA A 30 13.38 -11.16 34.57
N LEU A 31 12.49 -10.21 34.89
CA LEU A 31 11.43 -9.81 33.99
C LEU A 31 12.11 -9.24 32.75
N ALA A 32 12.15 -10.02 31.68
CA ALA A 32 12.51 -9.54 30.36
C ALA A 32 11.39 -8.60 29.90
N GLN A 33 11.54 -7.31 30.21
CA GLN A 33 10.80 -6.25 29.55
C GLN A 33 11.24 -6.31 28.08
N THR A 34 10.46 -6.93 27.21
CA THR A 34 10.61 -6.72 25.77
C THR A 34 10.32 -5.26 25.51
N ALA A 35 11.38 -4.45 25.44
CA ALA A 35 11.31 -3.14 24.83
C ALA A 35 10.76 -3.37 23.43
N ALA A 36 9.52 -2.93 23.18
CA ALA A 36 9.09 -2.70 21.82
C ALA A 36 10.18 -1.84 21.19
N ALA A 37 10.85 -2.35 20.16
CA ALA A 37 11.79 -1.55 19.42
C ALA A 37 11.00 -0.33 18.95
N ASP A 38 11.32 0.83 19.52
CA ASP A 38 10.74 2.09 19.13
C ASP A 38 11.13 2.24 17.65
N ILE A 39 10.17 2.04 16.76
CA ILE A 39 10.38 2.20 15.31
C ILE A 39 10.45 3.71 15.09
N THR A 40 11.58 4.30 15.46
CA THR A 40 11.84 5.71 15.24
C THR A 40 12.03 5.89 13.75
N GLU A 41 11.25 6.80 13.15
CA GLU A 41 11.36 7.15 11.74
C GLU A 41 12.80 7.59 11.45
N THR A 42 13.46 6.91 10.51
CA THR A 42 14.82 7.25 10.08
C THR A 42 14.82 8.68 9.53
N ALA A 43 15.79 9.49 9.92
CA ALA A 43 15.90 10.86 9.42
C ALA A 43 15.92 10.87 7.88
N PRO A 44 15.24 11.80 7.18
CA PRO A 44 15.07 11.75 5.73
C PRO A 44 16.39 11.62 4.94
N ALA A 45 17.44 12.31 5.39
CA ALA A 45 18.76 12.24 4.76
C ALA A 45 19.41 10.84 4.88
N GLU A 46 19.22 10.18 6.03
CA GLU A 46 19.71 8.81 6.26
C GLU A 46 18.87 7.79 5.47
N ALA A 47 17.55 7.99 5.37
CA ALA A 47 16.68 7.16 4.54
C ALA A 47 17.09 7.22 3.06
N ILE A 48 17.33 8.42 2.51
CA ILE A 48 17.83 8.61 1.14
C ILE A 48 19.19 7.92 0.96
N ALA A 49 20.11 8.06 1.92
CA ALA A 49 21.42 7.44 1.84
C ALA A 49 21.36 5.90 1.89
N LEU A 50 20.38 5.35 2.62
CA LEU A 50 20.12 3.91 2.65
C LEU A 50 19.44 3.43 1.35
N GLU A 51 18.46 4.17 0.83
CA GLU A 51 17.78 3.87 -0.43
C GLU A 51 18.77 3.84 -1.60
N ALA A 52 19.67 4.82 -1.67
CA ALA A 52 20.67 4.94 -2.74
C ALA A 52 21.66 3.76 -2.82
N LYS A 53 21.75 2.94 -1.76
CA LYS A 53 22.55 1.70 -1.78
C LYS A 53 21.88 0.58 -2.59
N LEU A 54 20.55 0.62 -2.73
CA LEU A 54 19.73 -0.41 -3.37
C LEU A 54 19.15 0.07 -4.70
N ILE A 55 18.67 1.31 -4.74
CA ILE A 55 18.00 1.90 -5.89
C ILE A 55 18.89 3.02 -6.42
N THR A 56 19.37 2.85 -7.65
CA THR A 56 20.21 3.85 -8.33
C THR A 56 19.55 4.30 -9.62
N ARG A 57 19.86 5.53 -10.07
CA ARG A 57 19.36 6.11 -11.32
C ARG A 57 17.83 6.25 -11.38
N THR A 58 17.21 6.55 -10.25
CA THR A 58 15.79 6.90 -10.18
C THR A 58 15.52 8.11 -11.08
N ARG A 59 14.49 8.02 -11.92
CA ARG A 59 14.03 9.11 -12.76
C ARG A 59 12.52 9.27 -12.62
N GLN A 60 12.08 10.52 -12.54
CA GLN A 60 10.65 10.85 -12.63
C GLN A 60 10.21 10.70 -14.10
N LEU A 61 9.09 10.02 -14.33
CA LEU A 61 8.52 9.81 -15.67
C LEU A 61 7.33 10.72 -15.95
N THR A 62 6.55 11.05 -14.93
CA THR A 62 5.32 11.85 -15.07
C THR A 62 5.49 13.22 -14.42
N PHE A 63 5.24 14.28 -15.19
CA PHE A 63 5.36 15.68 -14.75
C PHE A 63 4.02 16.43 -14.75
N GLU A 64 3.03 15.88 -15.46
CA GLU A 64 1.71 16.49 -15.65
C GLU A 64 0.66 15.86 -14.75
N GLY A 65 -0.37 16.67 -14.48
CA GLY A 65 -1.54 16.29 -13.72
C GLY A 65 -1.42 16.54 -12.22
N ARG A 66 -2.57 16.53 -11.55
CA ARG A 66 -2.64 16.66 -10.09
C ARG A 66 -2.15 15.39 -9.39
N ARG A 67 -2.43 14.22 -9.99
CA ARG A 67 -2.10 12.90 -9.44
C ARG A 67 -1.76 11.92 -10.56
N ALA A 68 -0.84 11.01 -10.27
CA ALA A 68 -0.52 9.86 -11.10
C ALA A 68 -0.21 8.66 -10.19
N GLY A 69 -0.60 7.46 -10.60
CA GLY A 69 -0.42 6.22 -9.84
C GLY A 69 -0.64 4.99 -10.71
N GLU A 70 -0.64 3.81 -10.09
CA GLU A 70 -0.88 2.49 -10.71
C GLU A 70 -0.33 2.35 -12.14
N SER A 71 0.93 1.94 -12.26
CA SER A 71 1.60 1.83 -13.54
C SER A 71 2.14 0.43 -13.82
N TYR A 72 2.10 0.02 -15.08
CA TYR A 72 2.67 -1.25 -15.56
C TYR A 72 3.42 -1.05 -16.87
N PHE A 73 4.53 -1.77 -17.03
CA PHE A 73 5.32 -1.75 -18.25
C PHE A 73 4.77 -2.74 -19.30
N SER A 74 4.94 -2.43 -20.58
CA SER A 74 4.74 -3.40 -21.65
C SER A 74 5.79 -4.51 -21.58
N ALA A 75 5.50 -5.66 -22.18
CA ALA A 75 6.40 -6.82 -22.17
C ALA A 75 7.77 -6.53 -22.80
N ASP A 76 7.84 -5.64 -23.79
CA ASP A 76 9.07 -5.18 -24.43
C ASP A 76 9.78 -4.04 -23.67
N GLY A 77 9.18 -3.53 -22.59
CA GLY A 77 9.71 -2.43 -21.78
C GLY A 77 9.69 -1.07 -22.46
N ARG A 78 9.03 -0.92 -23.61
CA ARG A 78 9.03 0.33 -24.41
C ARG A 78 7.89 1.28 -24.07
N ARG A 79 6.84 0.78 -23.41
CA ARG A 79 5.68 1.57 -23.01
C ARG A 79 5.35 1.38 -21.55
N MET A 80 4.67 2.37 -20.98
CA MET A 80 4.11 2.32 -19.64
C MET A 80 2.65 2.74 -19.71
N ILE A 81 1.76 1.91 -19.15
CA ILE A 81 0.36 2.27 -18.91
C ILE A 81 0.23 2.76 -17.48
N PHE A 82 -0.53 3.81 -17.23
CA PHE A 82 -0.72 4.35 -15.89
C PHE A 82 -2.01 5.15 -15.75
N GLN A 83 -2.46 5.39 -14.52
CA GLN A 83 -3.61 6.25 -14.25
C GLN A 83 -3.19 7.67 -13.84
N SER A 84 -3.91 8.69 -14.31
CA SER A 84 -3.62 10.09 -13.95
C SER A 84 -4.84 11.00 -13.99
N GLU A 85 -4.88 11.95 -13.06
CA GLU A 85 -5.80 13.10 -13.08
C GLU A 85 -5.07 14.29 -13.72
N ARG A 86 -5.18 14.44 -15.03
CA ARG A 86 -4.45 15.47 -15.78
C ARG A 86 -5.29 16.31 -16.74
N GLU A 87 -6.56 15.96 -16.92
CA GLU A 87 -7.46 16.67 -17.81
C GLU A 87 -8.23 17.73 -17.01
N PRO A 88 -8.19 19.02 -17.38
CA PRO A 88 -8.90 20.07 -16.64
C PRO A 88 -10.42 19.83 -16.49
N GLY A 89 -11.03 19.15 -17.46
CA GLY A 89 -12.47 18.84 -17.48
C GLY A 89 -12.85 17.47 -16.90
N ASN A 90 -11.91 16.72 -16.34
CA ASN A 90 -12.20 15.41 -15.74
C ASN A 90 -11.54 15.30 -14.36
N PRO A 91 -12.32 15.20 -13.27
CA PRO A 91 -11.77 15.12 -11.92
C PRO A 91 -11.33 13.71 -11.52
N PHE A 92 -11.56 12.69 -12.35
CA PHE A 92 -11.28 11.29 -12.04
C PHE A 92 -10.04 10.78 -12.78
N PHE A 93 -9.42 9.74 -12.23
CA PHE A 93 -8.34 9.02 -12.88
C PHE A 93 -8.78 8.53 -14.26
N GLN A 94 -7.94 8.80 -15.25
CA GLN A 94 -8.04 8.29 -16.62
C GLN A 94 -6.79 7.48 -16.94
N ILE A 95 -6.88 6.59 -17.92
CA ILE A 95 -5.79 5.70 -18.31
C ILE A 95 -4.98 6.32 -19.44
N TYR A 96 -3.65 6.30 -19.30
CA TYR A 96 -2.71 6.84 -20.28
C TYR A 96 -1.65 5.83 -20.64
N LEU A 97 -1.24 5.84 -21.91
CA LEU A 97 -0.12 5.08 -22.43
C LEU A 97 1.01 6.04 -22.79
N MET A 98 2.17 5.84 -22.16
CA MET A 98 3.40 6.57 -22.41
C MET A 98 4.36 5.71 -23.23
N ASP A 99 4.96 6.29 -24.26
CA ASP A 99 6.14 5.77 -24.92
C ASP A 99 7.38 6.20 -24.12
N LEU A 100 8.21 5.24 -23.71
CA LEU A 100 9.34 5.48 -22.80
C LEU A 100 10.59 5.99 -23.50
N ASP A 101 10.65 5.89 -24.82
CA ASP A 101 11.75 6.41 -25.64
C ASP A 101 11.57 7.91 -25.87
N THR A 102 10.33 8.33 -26.16
CA THR A 102 9.97 9.71 -26.52
C THR A 102 9.40 10.52 -25.36
N GLY A 103 8.76 9.88 -24.38
CA GLY A 103 7.95 10.52 -23.34
C GLY A 103 6.53 10.86 -23.80
N ASP A 104 6.18 10.60 -25.06
CA ASP A 104 4.86 10.89 -25.61
C ASP A 104 3.78 10.12 -24.85
N THR A 105 2.79 10.84 -24.36
CA THR A 105 1.70 10.28 -23.54
C THR A 105 0.36 10.53 -24.21
N LYS A 106 -0.46 9.48 -24.33
CA LYS A 106 -1.82 9.58 -24.87
C LYS A 106 -2.85 8.96 -23.93
N ARG A 107 -4.05 9.54 -23.88
CA ARG A 107 -5.19 8.94 -23.17
C ARG A 107 -5.69 7.71 -23.94
N ILE A 108 -5.93 6.64 -23.19
CA ILE A 108 -6.51 5.38 -23.67
C ILE A 108 -7.96 5.24 -23.26
N SER A 109 -8.33 5.71 -22.08
CA SER A 109 -9.73 5.67 -21.64
C SER A 109 -10.60 6.71 -22.37
N PRO A 110 -11.94 6.54 -22.36
CA PRO A 110 -12.84 7.41 -23.11
C PRO A 110 -12.85 8.87 -22.66
N GLY A 111 -12.51 9.16 -21.40
CA GLY A 111 -12.55 10.51 -20.83
C GLY A 111 -13.78 10.79 -19.97
N ASN A 112 -14.71 9.85 -19.86
CA ASN A 112 -15.82 9.84 -18.91
C ASN A 112 -15.71 8.65 -17.95
N GLY A 113 -16.45 8.71 -16.85
CA GLY A 113 -16.42 7.68 -15.81
C GLY A 113 -15.09 7.60 -15.07
N LYS A 114 -15.04 6.71 -14.08
CA LYS A 114 -13.85 6.37 -13.30
C LYS A 114 -13.10 5.24 -14.01
N THR A 115 -11.78 5.16 -13.84
CA THR A 115 -10.95 4.09 -14.41
C THR A 115 -9.85 3.65 -13.46
N THR A 116 -9.44 2.38 -13.54
CA THR A 116 -8.37 1.79 -12.71
C THR A 116 -7.84 0.49 -13.33
N CYS A 117 -6.78 -0.07 -12.73
CA CYS A 117 -6.31 -1.44 -12.98
C CYS A 117 -5.99 -1.72 -14.47
N ALA A 118 -5.32 -0.78 -15.12
CA ALA A 118 -4.98 -0.90 -16.53
C ALA A 118 -3.76 -1.81 -16.77
N TRP A 119 -3.75 -2.52 -17.89
CA TRP A 119 -2.69 -3.45 -18.27
C TRP A 119 -2.52 -3.53 -19.78
N ILE A 120 -1.27 -3.70 -20.25
CA ILE A 120 -0.95 -3.83 -21.68
C ILE A 120 -0.86 -5.32 -22.03
N HIS A 121 -1.61 -5.77 -23.03
CA HIS A 121 -1.55 -7.15 -23.50
C HIS A 121 -0.15 -7.50 -24.03
N PRO A 122 0.36 -8.74 -23.91
CA PRO A 122 1.77 -9.05 -24.16
C PRO A 122 2.15 -8.96 -25.65
N ASN A 123 1.16 -9.01 -26.55
CA ASN A 123 1.38 -8.71 -27.98
C ASN A 123 1.58 -7.21 -28.26
N GLY A 124 1.32 -6.32 -27.29
CA GLY A 124 1.48 -4.88 -27.40
C GLY A 124 0.42 -4.15 -28.23
N GLU A 125 -0.65 -4.84 -28.63
CA GLU A 125 -1.71 -4.31 -29.51
C GLU A 125 -2.94 -3.83 -28.72
N LYS A 126 -3.12 -4.34 -27.50
CA LYS A 126 -4.33 -4.10 -26.70
C LYS A 126 -4.02 -3.63 -25.28
N VAL A 127 -4.99 -2.95 -24.70
CA VAL A 127 -4.99 -2.54 -23.28
C VAL A 127 -6.27 -3.03 -22.63
N LEU A 128 -6.17 -3.59 -21.42
CA LEU A 128 -7.32 -3.89 -20.56
C LEU A 128 -7.39 -2.87 -19.44
N PHE A 129 -8.58 -2.48 -19.01
CA PHE A 129 -8.80 -1.61 -17.85
C PHE A 129 -10.23 -1.76 -17.31
N ALA A 130 -10.45 -1.41 -16.05
CA ALA A 130 -11.79 -1.31 -15.48
C ALA A 130 -12.32 0.12 -15.67
N SER A 131 -13.60 0.27 -16.01
CA SER A 131 -14.21 1.59 -16.16
C SER A 131 -15.70 1.62 -15.85
N THR A 132 -16.18 2.77 -15.38
CA THR A 132 -17.60 3.10 -15.25
C THR A 132 -18.14 3.91 -16.43
N GLN A 133 -17.46 3.87 -17.59
CA GLN A 133 -17.82 4.65 -18.78
C GLN A 133 -19.26 4.48 -19.29
N ASP A 134 -19.89 3.34 -18.97
CA ASP A 134 -21.26 3.01 -19.37
C ASP A 134 -22.28 3.24 -18.24
N ASP A 135 -21.86 3.86 -17.12
CA ASP A 135 -22.78 4.38 -16.11
C ASP A 135 -23.59 5.54 -16.71
N PRO A 136 -24.93 5.46 -16.75
CA PRO A 136 -25.80 6.56 -17.18
C PRO A 136 -25.56 7.87 -16.40
N SER A 137 -25.01 7.79 -15.19
CA SER A 137 -24.73 8.94 -14.32
C SER A 137 -23.30 9.46 -14.45
N ALA A 138 -22.42 8.83 -15.24
CA ALA A 138 -20.98 9.15 -15.29
C ALA A 138 -20.67 10.64 -15.52
N GLU A 139 -21.38 11.29 -16.45
CA GLU A 139 -21.20 12.72 -16.73
C GLU A 139 -21.71 13.61 -15.59
N GLN A 140 -22.79 13.20 -14.93
CA GLN A 140 -23.36 13.92 -13.81
C GLN A 140 -22.42 13.84 -12.60
N GLU A 141 -21.89 12.66 -12.29
CA GLU A 141 -20.90 12.47 -11.24
C GLU A 141 -19.63 13.31 -11.48
N GLN A 142 -19.18 13.41 -12.74
CA GLN A 142 -18.04 14.28 -13.09
C GLN A 142 -18.32 15.75 -12.76
N LYS A 143 -19.51 16.26 -13.10
CA LYS A 143 -19.90 17.65 -12.79
C LYS A 143 -19.97 17.88 -11.29
N GLU A 144 -20.61 16.97 -10.57
CA GLU A 144 -20.75 17.04 -9.11
C GLU A 144 -19.40 17.03 -8.40
N GLU A 145 -18.47 16.18 -8.83
CA GLU A 145 -17.11 16.15 -8.26
C GLU A 145 -16.33 17.45 -8.57
N ILE A 146 -16.48 18.03 -9.76
CA ILE A 146 -15.89 19.34 -10.09
C ILE A 146 -16.45 20.43 -9.18
N GLU A 147 -17.77 20.50 -9.01
CA GLU A 147 -18.44 21.47 -8.15
C GLU A 147 -18.06 21.29 -6.67
N LEU A 148 -17.98 20.04 -6.21
CA LEU A 148 -17.54 19.71 -4.86
C LEU A 148 -16.11 20.21 -4.61
N ARG A 149 -15.18 19.92 -5.53
CA ARG A 149 -13.80 20.41 -5.43
C ARG A 149 -13.72 21.94 -5.48
N ALA A 150 -14.51 22.58 -6.34
CA ALA A 150 -14.57 24.04 -6.43
C ALA A 150 -15.12 24.69 -5.16
N SER A 151 -15.99 23.98 -4.41
CA SER A 151 -16.50 24.45 -3.12
C SER A 151 -15.46 24.42 -1.98
N GLY A 152 -14.31 23.78 -2.19
CA GLY A 152 -13.27 23.60 -1.18
C GLY A 152 -13.61 22.59 -0.07
N LYS A 153 -14.74 21.88 -0.20
CA LYS A 153 -15.09 20.79 0.72
C LYS A 153 -14.20 19.58 0.45
N GLU A 154 -13.56 19.07 1.49
CA GLU A 154 -12.80 17.82 1.42
C GLU A 154 -13.64 16.67 1.95
N ARG A 155 -13.58 15.53 1.26
CA ARG A 155 -14.11 14.25 1.75
C ARG A 155 -12.98 13.40 2.30
N ARG A 156 -13.25 12.67 3.38
CA ARG A 156 -12.35 11.60 3.83
C ARG A 156 -12.21 10.60 2.69
N TYR A 157 -11.00 10.15 2.45
CA TYR A 157 -10.74 9.07 1.50
C TYR A 157 -11.66 7.87 1.82
N SER A 158 -12.38 7.43 0.80
CA SER A 158 -13.21 6.24 0.81
C SER A 158 -12.88 5.44 -0.44
N TRP A 159 -12.78 4.12 -0.28
CA TRP A 159 -12.67 3.21 -1.41
C TRP A 159 -14.08 2.79 -1.78
N ASP A 160 -14.65 3.44 -2.79
CA ASP A 160 -16.03 3.20 -3.20
C ASP A 160 -16.06 2.03 -4.20
N TYR A 161 -16.89 1.02 -3.92
CA TYR A 161 -17.19 -0.07 -4.86
C TYR A 161 -18.31 0.40 -5.78
N ASP A 162 -17.93 1.05 -6.88
CA ASP A 162 -18.89 1.49 -7.91
C ASP A 162 -19.46 0.25 -8.64
N GLU A 163 -20.79 0.10 -8.64
CA GLU A 163 -21.48 -1.05 -9.24
C GLU A 163 -21.42 -1.05 -10.77
N PHE A 164 -21.03 0.06 -11.39
CA PHE A 164 -20.95 0.20 -12.84
C PHE A 164 -19.57 -0.15 -13.42
N TYR A 165 -18.63 -0.60 -12.59
CA TYR A 165 -17.33 -1.04 -13.10
C TYR A 165 -17.48 -2.29 -13.97
N GLU A 166 -17.07 -2.15 -15.23
CA GLU A 166 -16.89 -3.25 -16.16
C GLU A 166 -15.46 -3.28 -16.68
N ILE A 167 -15.01 -4.45 -17.14
CA ILE A 167 -13.71 -4.62 -17.77
C ILE A 167 -13.84 -4.34 -19.26
N TYR A 168 -12.97 -3.49 -19.79
CA TYR A 168 -12.88 -3.15 -21.21
C TYR A 168 -11.53 -3.54 -21.78
N GLU A 169 -11.55 -4.02 -23.01
CA GLU A 169 -10.41 -4.12 -23.89
C GLU A 169 -10.42 -2.95 -24.88
N TYR A 170 -9.29 -2.30 -25.07
CA TYR A 170 -9.06 -1.26 -26.07
C TYR A 170 -8.01 -1.71 -27.07
N GLU A 171 -8.36 -1.68 -28.35
CA GLU A 171 -7.48 -2.02 -29.46
C GLU A 171 -6.73 -0.78 -29.96
N LEU A 172 -5.40 -0.74 -29.85
CA LEU A 172 -4.62 0.48 -30.08
C LEU A 172 -4.67 0.98 -31.52
N ALA A 173 -4.75 0.07 -32.49
CA ALA A 173 -4.75 0.41 -33.91
C ALA A 173 -6.10 0.98 -34.38
N THR A 174 -7.20 0.34 -33.98
CA THR A 174 -8.55 0.69 -34.43
C THR A 174 -9.25 1.69 -33.50
N LYS A 175 -8.70 1.88 -32.30
CA LYS A 175 -9.26 2.70 -31.22
C LYS A 175 -10.65 2.26 -30.78
N GLN A 176 -10.95 0.97 -30.91
CA GLN A 176 -12.24 0.39 -30.54
C GLN A 176 -12.19 -0.16 -29.13
N TYR A 177 -13.29 0.01 -28.41
CA TYR A 177 -13.51 -0.59 -27.10
C TYR A 177 -14.37 -1.84 -27.25
N ARG A 178 -14.06 -2.88 -26.48
CA ARG A 178 -14.88 -4.07 -26.30
C ARG A 178 -15.07 -4.30 -24.81
N LYS A 179 -16.32 -4.21 -24.36
CA LYS A 179 -16.71 -4.63 -23.01
C LYS A 179 -16.54 -6.14 -22.89
N LEU A 180 -15.87 -6.60 -21.84
CA LEU A 180 -15.55 -8.01 -21.60
C LEU A 180 -16.42 -8.65 -20.51
N THR A 181 -17.06 -7.84 -19.67
CA THR A 181 -17.89 -8.29 -18.54
C THR A 181 -19.26 -7.64 -18.57
N ASP A 182 -20.20 -8.26 -17.87
CA ASP A 182 -21.54 -7.73 -17.58
C ASP A 182 -21.91 -8.22 -16.18
N ALA A 183 -21.48 -7.49 -15.17
CA ALA A 183 -21.46 -7.96 -13.78
C ALA A 183 -22.78 -7.69 -13.02
N ARG A 184 -23.82 -7.25 -13.72
CA ARG A 184 -25.13 -6.90 -13.14
C ARG A 184 -26.05 -8.09 -12.88
#